data_AF-A0A816Z798-F1
#
_entry.id   AF-A0A816Z798-F1
#
_cell.length_a   1.000
_cell.length_b   1.000
_cell.length_c   1.000
_cell.angle_alpha   90.00
_cell.angle_beta   90.00
_cell.angle_gamma   90.00
#
_symmetry.space_group_name_H-M   'P 1'
#
loop_
_entity.id
_entity.type
_entity.pdbx_description
1 polymer ?
#
loop_
_entity_poly.entity_id
_entity_poly.type
_entity_poly.pdbx_seq_one_letter_code
_entity_poly.pdbx_strand_id
1 'polypeptide(L)'
;MNGSINEICLLSLNQTQQHGQTQILLQTYGFKQRYKTDIVFADNIHKILASAFLEPNQVINGFELLCSDLGDEYQEVLDCIEDNYIGRARGWSRRPATFPIHFWNMAVHVKNNMYRKTIRLKHGTES
;
A
#
# COMPACT_ATOMS: atom_id res chain seq x y z
N MET A 1 5.48 30.53 7.10
CA MET A 1 5.03 29.63 6.02
C MET A 1 6.09 28.54 5.84
N ASN A 2 6.10 27.51 6.71
CA ASN A 2 7.20 26.54 6.80
C ASN A 2 6.65 25.10 6.73
N GLY A 3 6.13 24.68 5.57
CA GLY A 3 5.53 23.34 5.42
C GLY A 3 5.86 22.61 4.12
N SER A 4 6.81 23.09 3.30
CA SER A 4 6.81 22.71 1.88
C SER A 4 7.89 21.72 1.42
N ILE A 5 8.72 21.15 2.30
CA ILE A 5 9.80 20.24 1.86
C ILE A 5 9.66 18.84 2.48
N ASN A 6 9.23 18.75 3.74
CA ASN A 6 9.09 17.46 4.43
C ASN A 6 7.89 16.63 3.91
N GLU A 7 6.80 17.27 3.51
CA GLU A 7 5.60 16.57 3.02
C GLU A 7 5.78 16.00 1.60
N ILE A 8 6.62 16.62 0.77
CA ILE A 8 6.89 16.19 -0.61
C ILE A 8 7.75 14.91 -0.64
N CYS A 9 8.69 14.78 0.30
CA CYS A 9 9.48 13.56 0.46
C CYS A 9 8.64 12.37 0.95
N LEU A 10 7.72 12.60 1.90
CA LEU A 10 6.86 11.55 2.46
C LEU A 10 5.89 10.96 1.43
N LEU A 11 5.32 11.80 0.54
CA LEU A 11 4.42 11.36 -0.52
C LEU A 11 5.11 10.51 -1.61
N SER A 12 6.36 10.86 -1.97
CA SER A 12 7.16 10.05 -2.90
C SER A 12 7.66 8.75 -2.26
N LEU A 13 7.86 8.73 -0.94
CA LEU A 13 8.19 7.51 -0.21
C LEU A 13 7.00 6.53 -0.20
N ASN A 14 5.77 6.96 0.05
CA ASN A 14 4.65 6.03 0.25
C ASN A 14 4.14 5.28 -1.00
N GLN A 15 4.00 5.94 -2.16
CA GLN A 15 3.56 5.24 -3.39
C GLN A 15 4.67 4.38 -4.00
N THR A 16 5.92 4.84 -3.91
CA THR A 16 7.09 4.09 -4.38
C THR A 16 7.46 2.96 -3.40
N GLN A 17 7.18 3.14 -2.10
CA GLN A 17 7.27 2.07 -1.11
C GLN A 17 6.20 1.03 -1.35
N GLN A 18 4.92 1.35 -1.58
CA GLN A 18 3.93 0.31 -1.83
C GLN A 18 4.22 -0.47 -3.12
N HIS A 19 4.45 0.20 -4.27
CA HIS A 19 4.79 -0.52 -5.51
C HIS A 19 6.15 -1.25 -5.45
N GLY A 20 7.16 -0.63 -4.84
CA GLY A 20 8.49 -1.24 -4.66
C GLY A 20 8.45 -2.40 -3.67
N GLN A 21 7.71 -2.29 -2.58
CA GLN A 21 7.51 -3.34 -1.57
C GLN A 21 6.64 -4.46 -2.11
N THR A 22 5.62 -4.21 -2.94
CA THR A 22 4.88 -5.29 -3.60
C THR A 22 5.78 -6.05 -4.57
N GLN A 23 6.66 -5.37 -5.33
CA GLN A 23 7.65 -6.08 -6.14
C GLN A 23 8.62 -6.90 -5.30
N ILE A 24 9.10 -6.37 -4.17
CA ILE A 24 9.96 -7.10 -3.23
C ILE A 24 9.22 -8.28 -2.61
N LEU A 25 7.94 -8.12 -2.25
CA LEU A 25 7.09 -9.14 -1.65
C LEU A 25 6.81 -10.26 -2.65
N LEU A 26 6.34 -9.92 -3.86
CA LEU A 26 6.13 -10.88 -4.95
C LEU A 26 7.42 -11.57 -5.40
N GLN A 27 8.58 -10.93 -5.23
CA GLN A 27 9.88 -11.54 -5.51
C GLN A 27 10.33 -12.47 -4.37
N THR A 28 10.12 -12.07 -3.12
CA THR A 28 10.47 -12.85 -1.91
C THR A 28 9.68 -14.16 -1.85
N TYR A 29 8.40 -14.13 -2.21
CA TYR A 29 7.52 -15.30 -2.20
C TYR A 29 7.42 -16.00 -3.57
N GLY A 30 8.26 -15.64 -4.54
CA GLY A 30 8.29 -16.31 -5.86
C GLY A 30 7.08 -16.06 -6.79
N PHE A 31 6.14 -15.19 -6.40
CA PHE A 31 4.94 -14.87 -7.17
C PHE A 31 5.17 -13.98 -8.41
N LYS A 32 6.39 -13.49 -8.64
CA LYS A 32 6.71 -12.57 -9.75
C LYS A 32 6.26 -13.09 -11.12
N GLN A 33 6.42 -14.38 -11.40
CA GLN A 33 6.00 -14.95 -12.68
C GLN A 33 4.48 -15.06 -12.75
N ARG A 34 3.84 -15.60 -11.69
CA ARG A 34 2.39 -15.76 -11.61
C ARG A 34 1.68 -14.42 -11.73
N TYR A 35 2.14 -13.38 -11.05
CA TYR A 35 1.62 -12.02 -11.16
C TYR A 35 1.63 -11.47 -12.60
N LYS A 36 2.57 -11.91 -13.45
CA LYS A 36 2.62 -11.47 -14.86
C LYS A 36 1.72 -12.29 -15.78
N THR A 37 1.54 -13.58 -15.48
CA THR A 37 0.91 -14.54 -16.39
C THR A 37 -0.53 -14.89 -16.01
N ASP A 38 -0.91 -14.65 -14.76
CA ASP A 38 -2.22 -14.95 -14.19
C ASP A 38 -2.93 -13.64 -13.84
N ILE A 39 -3.88 -13.25 -14.69
CA ILE A 39 -4.61 -11.99 -14.55
C ILE A 39 -5.52 -11.98 -13.32
N VAL A 40 -6.06 -13.13 -12.92
CA VAL A 40 -6.94 -13.26 -11.75
C VAL A 40 -6.11 -13.08 -10.48
N PHE A 41 -4.93 -13.69 -10.44
CA PHE A 41 -3.99 -13.47 -9.36
C PHE A 41 -3.57 -12.01 -9.25
N ALA A 42 -3.19 -11.37 -10.36
CA ALA A 42 -2.80 -9.96 -10.38
C ALA A 42 -3.94 -9.04 -9.89
N ASP A 43 -5.18 -9.29 -10.34
CA ASP A 43 -6.35 -8.51 -9.91
C ASP A 43 -6.59 -8.63 -8.40
N ASN A 44 -6.49 -9.84 -7.84
CA ASN A 44 -6.64 -10.04 -6.40
C ASN A 44 -5.52 -9.37 -5.60
N ILE A 45 -4.27 -9.39 -6.08
CA ILE A 45 -3.19 -8.57 -5.49
C ILE A 45 -3.53 -7.08 -5.54
N HIS A 46 -4.06 -6.57 -6.65
CA HIS A 46 -4.49 -5.17 -6.73
C HIS A 46 -5.60 -4.85 -5.72
N LYS A 47 -6.56 -5.74 -5.48
CA LYS A 47 -7.59 -5.56 -4.46
C LYS A 47 -6.98 -5.48 -3.04
N ILE A 48 -5.99 -6.33 -2.73
CA ILE A 48 -5.24 -6.26 -1.48
C ILE A 48 -4.60 -4.88 -1.32
N LEU A 49 -3.91 -4.38 -2.35
CA LEU A 49 -3.28 -3.06 -2.32
C LEU A 49 -4.29 -1.91 -2.26
N ALA A 50 -5.47 -2.09 -2.85
CA ALA A 50 -6.52 -1.09 -2.87
C ALA A 50 -7.04 -0.76 -1.45
N SER A 51 -6.78 -1.61 -0.46
CA SER A 51 -7.06 -1.33 0.95
C SER A 51 -6.43 -0.01 1.45
N ALA A 52 -5.33 0.45 0.85
CA ALA A 52 -4.72 1.75 1.13
C ALA A 52 -5.61 2.96 0.80
N PHE A 53 -6.64 2.77 -0.02
CA PHE A 53 -7.57 3.83 -0.40
C PHE A 53 -8.88 3.80 0.38
N LEU A 54 -9.07 2.82 1.28
CA LEU A 54 -10.18 2.83 2.22
C LEU A 54 -9.98 3.93 3.25
N GLU A 55 -11.09 4.48 3.76
CA GLU A 55 -11.01 5.37 4.92
C GLU A 55 -10.30 4.67 6.09
N PRO A 56 -9.47 5.36 6.88
CA PRO A 56 -8.70 4.73 7.95
C PRO A 56 -9.52 3.87 8.92
N ASN A 57 -10.77 4.25 9.19
CA ASN A 57 -11.70 3.51 10.04
C ASN A 57 -12.37 2.29 9.36
N GLN A 58 -12.24 2.15 8.03
CA GLN A 58 -12.76 1.04 7.24
C GLN A 58 -11.66 0.04 6.82
N VAL A 59 -10.38 0.43 6.91
CA VAL A 59 -9.23 -0.39 6.48
C VAL A 59 -9.26 -1.80 7.08
N ILE A 60 -9.45 -1.91 8.40
CA ILE A 60 -9.41 -3.21 9.08
C ILE A 60 -10.54 -4.11 8.59
N ASN A 61 -11.79 -3.63 8.67
CA ASN A 61 -12.95 -4.42 8.27
C ASN A 61 -12.91 -4.78 6.78
N GLY A 62 -12.47 -3.86 5.92
CA GLY A 62 -12.33 -4.10 4.49
C GLY A 62 -11.25 -5.14 4.17
N PHE A 63 -10.14 -5.13 4.90
CA PHE A 63 -9.10 -6.14 4.76
C PHE A 63 -9.56 -7.51 5.26
N GLU A 64 -10.28 -7.59 6.39
CA GLU A 64 -10.80 -8.85 6.91
C GLU A 64 -11.83 -9.50 5.97
N LEU A 65 -12.70 -8.69 5.35
CA LEU A 65 -13.62 -9.16 4.31
C LEU A 65 -12.85 -9.72 3.10
N LEU A 66 -11.79 -9.03 2.68
CA LEU A 66 -10.94 -9.49 1.60
C LEU A 66 -10.25 -10.82 1.94
N CYS A 67 -9.77 -10.99 3.17
CA CYS A 67 -9.19 -12.26 3.63
C CYS A 67 -10.21 -13.41 3.60
N SER A 68 -11.48 -13.15 3.92
CA SER A 68 -12.51 -14.20 3.84
C SER A 68 -12.89 -14.58 2.41
N ASP A 69 -12.69 -13.65 1.45
CA ASP A 69 -13.02 -13.86 0.04
C ASP A 69 -11.88 -14.53 -0.75
N LEU A 70 -10.63 -14.40 -0.27
CA LEU A 70 -9.45 -14.93 -0.93
C LEU A 70 -9.05 -16.30 -0.36
N GLY A 71 -8.67 -17.22 -1.24
CA GLY A 71 -8.24 -18.57 -0.84
C GLY A 71 -6.80 -18.64 -0.31
N ASP A 72 -6.43 -19.82 0.19
CA ASP A 72 -5.13 -20.12 0.82
C ASP A 72 -3.91 -19.73 -0.02
N GLU A 73 -4.06 -19.67 -1.34
CA GLU A 73 -3.00 -19.29 -2.27
C GLU A 73 -2.50 -17.84 -2.12
N TYR A 74 -3.25 -16.98 -1.41
CA TYR A 74 -2.86 -15.61 -1.08
C TYR A 74 -2.36 -15.47 0.36
N GLN A 75 -2.37 -16.53 1.17
CA GLN A 75 -2.14 -16.47 2.61
C GLN A 75 -0.81 -15.80 2.96
N GLU A 76 0.28 -16.13 2.24
CA GLU A 76 1.60 -15.53 2.50
C GLU A 76 1.61 -14.00 2.27
N VAL A 77 0.88 -13.54 1.26
CA VAL A 77 0.73 -12.10 0.97
C VAL A 77 -0.14 -11.45 2.05
N LEU A 78 -1.26 -12.07 2.40
CA LEU A 78 -2.19 -11.57 3.42
C LEU A 78 -1.51 -11.49 4.79
N ASP A 79 -0.76 -12.51 5.20
CA ASP A 79 0.00 -12.52 6.45
C ASP A 79 1.04 -11.40 6.49
N CYS A 80 1.74 -11.17 5.38
CA CYS A 80 2.71 -10.09 5.30
C CYS A 80 2.04 -8.72 5.42
N ILE A 81 0.88 -8.53 4.77
CA ILE A 81 0.12 -7.27 4.88
C ILE A 81 -0.44 -7.10 6.29
N GLU A 82 -0.95 -8.18 6.88
CA GLU A 82 -1.50 -8.17 8.23
C GLU A 82 -0.44 -7.79 9.26
N ASP A 83 0.75 -8.41 9.21
CA ASP A 83 1.81 -8.14 10.17
C ASP A 83 2.40 -6.72 10.03
N ASN A 84 2.50 -6.22 8.80
CA ASN A 84 3.17 -4.95 8.53
C ASN A 84 2.25 -3.73 8.55
N TYR A 85 1.00 -3.83 8.11
CA TYR A 85 0.16 -2.65 7.84
C TYR A 85 -1.18 -2.65 8.58
N ILE A 86 -1.78 -3.82 8.86
CA ILE A 86 -3.12 -3.92 9.47
C ILE A 86 -3.05 -4.20 10.98
N GLY A 87 -2.11 -5.04 11.40
CA GLY A 87 -1.99 -5.59 12.73
C GLY A 87 -2.81 -6.87 12.89
N ARG A 88 -2.26 -7.91 13.53
CA ARG A 88 -2.89 -9.23 13.60
C ARG A 88 -3.90 -9.36 14.74
N ALA A 89 -5.08 -9.88 14.45
CA ALA A 89 -6.10 -10.17 15.47
C ALA A 89 -5.67 -11.35 16.36
N ARG A 90 -5.79 -11.20 17.69
CA ARG A 90 -5.56 -12.24 18.69
C ARG A 90 -6.67 -12.19 19.74
N GLY A 91 -7.75 -12.92 19.47
CA GLY A 91 -8.95 -12.93 20.29
C GLY A 91 -9.56 -11.53 20.38
N TRP A 92 -9.58 -10.96 21.58
CA TRP A 92 -10.19 -9.65 21.86
C TRP A 92 -9.22 -8.48 21.65
N SER A 93 -7.96 -8.77 21.31
CA SER A 93 -6.89 -7.79 21.14
C SER A 93 -6.33 -7.84 19.73
N ARG A 94 -5.79 -6.71 19.25
CA ARG A 94 -5.02 -6.66 18.00
C ARG A 94 -3.58 -6.31 18.31
N ARG A 95 -2.65 -7.12 17.82
CA ARG A 95 -1.23 -6.74 17.83
C ARG A 95 -1.06 -5.55 16.88
N PRO A 96 -0.40 -4.45 17.29
CA PRO A 96 -0.17 -3.32 16.40
C PRO A 96 0.66 -3.74 15.19
N ALA A 97 0.35 -3.16 14.04
CA ALA A 97 1.13 -3.29 12.81
C ALA A 97 2.52 -2.65 12.98
N THR A 98 3.49 -3.11 12.20
CA THR A 98 4.80 -2.46 12.09
C THR A 98 4.67 -0.99 11.64
N PHE A 99 3.78 -0.72 10.69
CA PHE A 99 3.53 0.59 10.11
C PHE A 99 2.08 1.02 10.39
N PRO A 100 1.87 2.05 11.23
CA PRO A 100 0.53 2.56 11.52
C PRO A 100 -0.20 3.07 10.27
N ILE A 101 -1.55 2.94 10.25
CA ILE A 101 -2.41 3.30 9.12
C ILE A 101 -2.15 4.72 8.58
N HIS A 102 -1.98 5.71 9.45
CA HIS A 102 -1.74 7.10 9.04
C HIS A 102 -0.43 7.30 8.26
N PHE A 103 0.49 6.34 8.32
CA PHE A 103 1.76 6.42 7.61
C PHE A 103 1.62 6.05 6.12
N TRP A 104 0.72 5.12 5.78
CA TRP A 104 0.64 4.53 4.44
C TRP A 104 -0.73 4.69 3.76
N ASN A 105 -1.77 5.09 4.49
CA ASN A 105 -3.11 5.28 3.94
C ASN A 105 -3.17 6.49 2.99
N MET A 106 -3.85 6.31 1.87
CA MET A 106 -3.93 7.29 0.77
C MET A 106 -5.31 7.95 0.63
N ALA A 107 -6.31 7.54 1.42
CA ALA A 107 -7.70 8.01 1.25
C ALA A 107 -7.82 9.54 1.36
N VAL A 108 -7.16 10.14 2.34
CA VAL A 108 -7.15 11.60 2.54
C VAL A 108 -6.47 12.32 1.37
N HIS A 109 -5.38 11.77 0.84
CA HIS A 109 -4.66 12.36 -0.28
C HIS A 109 -5.47 12.36 -1.58
N VAL A 110 -6.20 11.27 -1.84
CA VAL A 110 -7.11 11.18 -2.99
C VAL A 110 -8.25 12.17 -2.84
N LYS A 111 -8.91 12.22 -1.68
CA LYS A 111 -10.01 13.16 -1.41
C LYS A 111 -9.61 14.62 -1.57
N ASN A 112 -8.41 14.97 -1.14
CA ASN A 112 -7.92 16.33 -1.20
C ASN A 112 -7.31 16.70 -2.57
N ASN A 113 -7.44 15.84 -3.59
CA ASN A 113 -6.80 16.03 -4.90
C ASN A 113 -5.31 16.36 -4.78
N MET A 114 -4.65 15.78 -3.78
CA MET A 114 -3.21 15.90 -3.59
C MET A 114 -2.49 14.91 -4.53
N TYR A 115 -2.88 14.93 -5.81
CA TYR A 115 -2.20 14.21 -6.85
C TYR A 115 -0.85 14.87 -7.15
N ARG A 116 0.14 14.06 -7.48
CA ARG A 116 1.46 14.51 -7.87
C ARG A 116 1.34 15.48 -9.05
N LYS A 117 1.75 16.74 -8.88
CA LYS A 117 2.19 17.55 -10.01
C LYS A 117 3.66 17.21 -10.25
N THR A 118 3.97 16.54 -11.35
CA THR A 118 5.35 16.37 -11.79
C THR A 118 5.90 17.76 -12.13
N ILE A 119 6.64 18.37 -11.19
CA ILE A 119 7.44 19.55 -11.50
C ILE A 119 8.62 19.02 -12.32
N ARG A 120 8.52 19.12 -13.65
CA ARG A 120 9.70 19.02 -14.51
C ARG A 120 10.52 20.28 -14.23
N LEU A 121 11.55 20.15 -13.39
CA LEU A 121 12.60 21.17 -13.31
C LEU A 121 13.22 21.24 -14.70
N LYS A 122 12.84 22.24 -15.49
CA LYS A 122 13.60 22.61 -16.67
C LYS A 122 14.95 23.07 -16.14
N HIS A 123 15.97 22.23 -16.26
CA HIS A 123 17.33 22.69 -16.11
C HIS A 123 17.56 23.71 -17.22
N GLY A 124 17.58 25.00 -16.85
CA GLY A 124 18.06 26.05 -17.72
C GLY A 124 19.55 25.81 -17.94
N THR A 125 19.90 25.32 -19.12
CA THR A 125 21.23 25.53 -19.68
C THR A 125 21.27 26.99 -20.13
N GLU A 126 21.64 27.89 -19.22
CA GLU A 126 22.13 29.20 -19.62
C GLU A 126 23.57 29.03 -20.12
N SER A 127 23.76 29.46 -21.37
CA SER A 127 25.03 29.45 -22.11
C SER A 127 25.84 30.70 -21.82
#